data_AF-A0A0M8XGE6-F1
#
_entry.id   AF-A0A0M8XGE6-F1
#
_cell.length_a   1.000
_cell.length_b   1.000
_cell.length_c   1.000
_cell.angle_alpha   90.00
_cell.angle_beta   90.00
_cell.angle_gamma   90.00
#
_symmetry.space_group_name_H-M   'P 1'
#
loop_
_entity.id
_entity.type
_entity.pdbx_description
1 polymer ?
#
loop_
_entity_poly.entity_id
_entity_poly.type
_entity_poly.pdbx_seq_one_letter_code
_entity_poly.pdbx_strand_id
1 'polypeptide(L)'
;IDPDNMFEFWDWVGGRYSYDSAIGLSLMIAIGPDRFREMLDGFRIVDDHFRTAPAEANVPLLLGLLGIWYGNFHDAQTHAVLPYSHYLSKFTAYLQQLDMESNGKSVQRDG
;
A
#
# COMPACT_ATOMS: atom_id res chain seq x y z
N ILE A 1 4.15 -22.17 19.35
CA ILE A 1 3.64 -22.66 18.04
C ILE A 1 4.67 -23.66 17.54
N ASP A 2 4.23 -24.76 16.93
CA ASP A 2 5.14 -25.69 16.26
C ASP A 2 5.91 -24.94 15.15
N PRO A 3 7.26 -24.98 15.12
CA PRO A 3 8.05 -24.30 14.09
C PRO A 3 7.62 -24.63 12.65
N ASP A 4 7.10 -25.83 12.40
CA ASP A 4 6.59 -26.23 11.07
C ASP A 4 5.32 -25.44 10.65
N ASN A 5 4.68 -24.79 11.61
CA ASN A 5 3.50 -23.92 11.40
C ASN A 5 3.84 -22.43 11.64
N MET A 6 5.13 -22.07 11.65
CA MET A 6 5.59 -20.70 11.83
C MET A 6 6.06 -20.14 10.49
N PHE A 7 5.42 -19.05 10.05
CA PHE A 7 5.74 -18.36 8.81
C PHE A 7 6.31 -16.98 9.12
N GLU A 8 7.59 -16.79 8.86
CA GLU A 8 8.33 -15.59 9.23
C GLU A 8 8.24 -14.49 8.16
N PHE A 9 8.52 -13.26 8.59
CA PHE A 9 8.80 -12.11 7.74
C PHE A 9 9.82 -11.21 8.47
N TRP A 10 10.39 -10.23 7.77
CA TRP A 10 11.57 -9.51 8.23
C TRP A 10 11.26 -8.10 8.75
N ASP A 11 12.21 -7.53 9.49
CA ASP A 11 12.14 -6.21 10.12
C ASP A 11 11.97 -5.04 9.11
N TRP A 12 12.48 -5.19 7.90
CA TRP A 12 12.31 -4.22 6.81
C TRP A 12 10.88 -4.23 6.21
N VAL A 13 10.03 -5.19 6.58
CA VAL A 13 8.62 -5.23 6.19
C VAL A 13 7.80 -4.47 7.24
N GLY A 14 7.51 -3.20 6.95
CA GLY A 14 6.65 -2.38 7.82
C GLY A 14 5.23 -2.95 7.91
N GLY A 15 4.62 -2.91 9.11
CA GLY A 15 3.31 -3.54 9.35
C GLY A 15 2.21 -3.15 8.35
N ARG A 16 2.07 -1.85 8.04
CA ARG A 16 1.09 -1.36 7.05
C ARG A 16 1.42 -1.68 5.58
N TYR A 17 2.62 -2.18 5.31
CA TYR A 17 3.10 -2.67 4.01
C TYR A 17 3.25 -4.19 3.97
N SER A 18 2.81 -4.93 4.99
CA SER A 18 3.14 -6.36 5.15
C SER A 18 2.21 -7.34 4.43
N TYR A 19 1.18 -6.86 3.72
CA TYR A 19 0.09 -7.67 3.18
C TYR A 19 0.55 -8.75 2.19
N ASP A 20 1.58 -8.47 1.41
CA ASP A 20 2.22 -9.35 0.41
C ASP A 20 3.29 -10.29 1.01
N SER A 21 3.54 -10.22 2.31
CA SER A 21 4.43 -11.11 3.05
C SER A 21 3.69 -12.36 3.61
N ALA A 22 4.32 -13.08 4.54
CA ALA A 22 3.70 -14.17 5.30
C ALA A 22 2.40 -13.76 6.04
N ILE A 23 2.21 -12.46 6.34
CA ILE A 23 0.95 -11.94 6.89
C ILE A 23 -0.24 -12.21 5.96
N GLY A 24 -0.01 -12.26 4.65
CA GLY A 24 -1.01 -12.59 3.63
C GLY A 24 -1.43 -14.07 3.58
N LEU A 25 -0.87 -14.95 4.43
CA LEU A 25 -1.15 -16.39 4.44
C LEU A 25 -2.64 -16.72 4.54
N SER A 26 -3.38 -15.99 5.38
CA SER A 26 -4.83 -16.18 5.54
C SER A 26 -5.60 -15.96 4.23
N LEU A 27 -5.19 -14.98 3.43
CA LEU A 27 -5.77 -14.74 2.12
C LEU A 27 -5.37 -15.82 1.13
N MET A 28 -4.09 -16.19 1.08
CA MET A 28 -3.60 -17.26 0.21
C MET A 28 -4.39 -18.56 0.41
N ILE A 29 -4.70 -18.91 1.67
CA ILE A 29 -5.55 -20.06 1.99
C ILE A 29 -6.97 -19.87 1.43
N ALA A 30 -7.54 -18.67 1.53
CA ALA A 30 -8.92 -18.39 1.12
C ALA A 30 -9.12 -18.37 -0.40
N ILE A 31 -8.16 -17.84 -1.17
CA ILE A 31 -8.27 -17.67 -2.64
C ILE A 31 -7.46 -18.69 -3.44
N GLY A 32 -6.65 -19.50 -2.75
CA GLY A 32 -5.72 -20.45 -3.34
C GLY A 32 -4.38 -19.82 -3.74
N PRO A 33 -3.30 -20.63 -3.77
CA PRO A 33 -1.95 -20.14 -4.01
C PRO A 33 -1.76 -19.51 -5.40
N ASP A 34 -2.45 -20.01 -6.42
CA ASP A 34 -2.29 -19.49 -7.79
C ASP A 34 -2.87 -18.07 -7.93
N ARG A 35 -4.02 -17.80 -7.30
CA ARG A 35 -4.61 -16.46 -7.27
C ARG A 35 -3.84 -15.49 -6.39
N PHE A 36 -3.24 -15.99 -5.30
CA PHE A 36 -2.34 -15.18 -4.49
C PHE A 36 -1.08 -14.79 -5.29
N ARG A 37 -0.49 -15.71 -6.06
CA ARG A 37 0.64 -15.40 -6.96
C ARG A 37 0.26 -14.39 -8.04
N GLU A 38 -0.92 -14.54 -8.66
CA GLU A 38 -1.43 -13.56 -9.63
C GLU A 38 -1.56 -12.16 -9.01
N MET A 39 -2.02 -12.08 -7.75
CA MET A 39 -2.06 -10.82 -7.01
C MET A 39 -0.65 -10.24 -6.82
N LEU A 40 0.32 -11.05 -6.37
CA LEU A 40 1.72 -10.62 -6.19
C LEU A 40 2.37 -10.16 -7.51
N ASP A 41 2.04 -10.80 -8.63
CA ASP A 41 2.46 -10.35 -9.96
C ASP A 41 1.89 -8.96 -10.29
N GLY A 42 0.65 -8.68 -9.87
CA GLY A 42 0.04 -7.35 -9.94
C GLY A 42 0.81 -6.30 -9.14
N PHE A 43 1.23 -6.61 -7.91
CA PHE A 43 2.09 -5.72 -7.10
C PHE A 43 3.40 -5.42 -7.84
N ARG A 44 4.09 -6.46 -8.31
CA ARG A 44 5.35 -6.33 -9.05
C ARG A 44 5.23 -5.49 -10.32
N ILE A 45 4.12 -5.60 -11.06
CA ILE A 45 3.87 -4.76 -12.24
C ILE A 45 3.84 -3.27 -11.87
N VAL A 46 3.16 -2.92 -10.77
CA VAL A 46 3.07 -1.52 -10.31
C VAL A 46 4.42 -1.04 -9.77
N ASP A 47 5.17 -1.88 -9.07
CA ASP A 47 6.51 -1.56 -8.57
C ASP A 47 7.50 -1.30 -9.71
N ASP A 48 7.51 -2.16 -10.73
CA ASP A 48 8.35 -1.98 -11.91
C ASP A 48 7.97 -0.72 -12.68
N HIS A 49 6.66 -0.43 -12.81
CA HIS A 49 6.18 0.82 -13.39
C HIS A 49 6.65 2.04 -12.59
N PHE A 50 6.46 2.04 -11.27
CA PHE A 50 6.88 3.13 -10.39
C PHE A 50 8.39 3.38 -10.47
N ARG A 51 9.19 2.32 -10.56
CA ARG A 51 10.65 2.39 -10.62
C ARG A 51 11.19 2.89 -11.97
N THR A 52 10.51 2.59 -13.07
CA THR A 52 11.10 2.73 -14.42
C THR A 52 10.38 3.70 -15.35
N ALA A 53 9.10 4.00 -15.13
CA ALA A 53 8.34 4.90 -16.00
C ALA A 53 8.86 6.34 -15.90
N PRO A 54 8.87 7.11 -17.01
CA PRO A 54 9.18 8.53 -16.97
C PRO A 54 8.16 9.26 -16.09
N ALA A 55 8.59 10.34 -15.43
CA ALA A 55 7.82 11.00 -14.37
C ALA A 55 6.42 11.42 -14.85
N GLU A 56 6.29 11.91 -16.08
CA GLU A 56 5.06 12.39 -16.70
C GLU A 56 4.06 11.26 -17.03
N ALA A 57 4.51 10.01 -17.02
CA ALA A 57 3.68 8.82 -17.21
C ALA A 57 3.61 7.92 -15.95
N ASN A 58 4.22 8.36 -14.84
CA ASN A 58 4.33 7.58 -13.62
C ASN A 58 3.12 7.83 -12.71
N VAL A 59 2.08 7.00 -12.83
CA VAL A 59 0.82 7.15 -12.09
C VAL A 59 1.01 7.30 -10.57
N PRO A 60 1.75 6.42 -9.85
CA PRO A 60 1.95 6.62 -8.40
C PRO A 60 2.66 7.94 -8.05
N LEU A 61 3.67 8.35 -8.83
CA LEU A 61 4.35 9.63 -8.64
C LEU A 61 3.38 10.81 -8.82
N LEU A 62 2.62 10.83 -9.90
CA LEU A 62 1.66 11.89 -10.20
C LEU A 62 0.57 11.98 -9.12
N LEU A 63 0.05 10.85 -8.63
CA LEU A 63 -0.91 10.81 -7.53
C LEU A 63 -0.31 11.40 -6.24
N GLY A 64 0.95 11.08 -5.92
CA GLY A 64 1.66 11.68 -4.79
C GLY A 64 1.83 13.20 -4.93
N LEU A 65 2.18 13.68 -6.13
CA LEU A 65 2.31 15.11 -6.42
C LEU A 65 0.97 15.84 -6.33
N LEU A 66 -0.14 15.22 -6.74
CA LEU A 66 -1.48 15.79 -6.55
C LEU A 66 -1.83 15.91 -5.05
N GLY A 67 -1.43 14.94 -4.23
CA GLY A 67 -1.54 15.04 -2.77
C GLY A 67 -0.83 16.27 -2.20
N ILE A 68 0.42 16.50 -2.64
CA ILE A 68 1.18 17.70 -2.28
C ILE A 68 0.50 18.96 -2.81
N TRP A 69 0.04 18.94 -4.07
CA TRP A 69 -0.59 20.10 -4.69
C TRP A 69 -1.81 20.57 -3.89
N TYR A 70 -2.74 19.67 -3.60
CA TYR A 70 -3.95 20.02 -2.87
C TYR A 70 -3.69 20.29 -1.38
N GLY A 71 -2.81 19.52 -0.74
CA GLY A 71 -2.47 19.72 0.67
C GLY A 71 -1.72 21.02 0.93
N ASN A 72 -0.66 21.30 0.17
CA ASN A 72 0.26 22.40 0.45
C ASN A 72 -0.15 23.73 -0.20
N PHE A 73 -0.84 23.70 -1.35
CA PHE A 73 -1.18 24.93 -2.09
C PHE A 73 -2.66 25.29 -2.03
N HIS A 74 -3.54 24.33 -1.72
CA HIS A 74 -4.99 24.54 -1.62
C HIS A 74 -5.57 24.31 -0.22
N ASP A 75 -4.72 23.99 0.77
CA ASP A 75 -5.11 23.73 2.18
C ASP A 75 -6.20 22.63 2.32
N ALA A 76 -6.20 21.67 1.40
CA ALA A 76 -7.11 20.53 1.46
C ALA A 76 -6.59 19.51 2.50
N GLN A 77 -7.14 19.54 3.70
CA GLN A 77 -6.70 18.69 4.82
C GLN A 77 -7.25 17.26 4.79
N THR A 78 -8.10 16.92 3.82
CA THR A 78 -8.73 15.60 3.71
C THR A 78 -8.70 15.07 2.28
N HIS A 79 -8.64 13.76 2.14
CA HIS A 79 -8.73 13.05 0.86
C HIS A 79 -9.84 11.99 0.96
N ALA A 80 -10.87 12.09 0.12
CA ALA A 80 -11.94 11.11 0.07
C ALA A 80 -11.61 10.00 -0.94
N VAL A 81 -11.52 8.75 -0.46
CA VAL A 81 -11.43 7.57 -1.33
C VAL A 81 -12.81 6.93 -1.43
N LEU A 82 -13.39 6.92 -2.64
CA LEU A 82 -14.77 6.50 -2.89
C LEU A 82 -14.84 5.35 -3.90
N PRO A 83 -14.55 4.10 -3.50
CA PRO A 83 -14.65 2.96 -4.40
C PRO A 83 -16.11 2.67 -4.77
N TYR A 84 -16.39 2.56 -6.07
CA TYR A 84 -17.73 2.24 -6.60
C TYR A 84 -17.99 0.73 -6.61
N SER A 85 -17.57 0.03 -5.55
CA SER A 85 -17.77 -1.41 -5.37
C SER A 85 -17.86 -1.75 -3.90
N HIS A 86 -18.93 -2.46 -3.51
CA HIS A 86 -19.13 -2.90 -2.14
C HIS A 86 -18.03 -3.86 -1.65
N TYR A 87 -17.42 -4.64 -2.56
CA TYR A 87 -16.30 -5.51 -2.23
C TYR A 87 -15.07 -4.75 -1.71
N LEU A 88 -14.96 -3.45 -2.01
CA LEU A 88 -13.88 -2.58 -1.53
C LEU A 88 -14.26 -1.80 -0.27
N SER A 89 -15.32 -2.19 0.45
CA SER A 89 -15.76 -1.51 1.68
C SER A 89 -14.70 -1.45 2.80
N LYS A 90 -13.70 -2.33 2.79
CA LYS A 90 -12.58 -2.33 3.73
C LYS A 90 -11.31 -1.68 3.19
N PHE A 91 -11.28 -1.35 1.90
CA PHE A 91 -10.11 -0.76 1.25
C PHE A 91 -9.76 0.61 1.85
N THR A 92 -10.77 1.43 2.12
CA THR A 92 -10.57 2.77 2.72
C THR A 92 -9.95 2.70 4.11
N ALA A 93 -10.39 1.74 4.94
CA ALA A 93 -9.82 1.52 6.27
C ALA A 93 -8.35 1.08 6.20
N TYR A 94 -7.99 0.22 5.24
CA TYR A 94 -6.61 -0.17 4.98
C TYR A 94 -5.75 1.05 4.55
N LEU A 95 -6.23 1.84 3.58
CA LEU A 95 -5.54 3.02 3.10
C LEU A 95 -5.34 4.08 4.20
N GLN A 96 -6.29 4.22 5.12
CA GLN A 96 -6.19 5.14 6.23
C GLN A 96 -4.94 4.86 7.08
N GLN A 97 -4.71 3.60 7.42
CA GLN A 97 -3.49 3.21 8.13
C GLN A 97 -2.24 3.42 7.27
N LEU A 98 -2.29 2.98 6.01
CA LEU A 98 -1.17 3.09 5.08
C LEU A 98 -0.67 4.53 4.92
N ASP A 99 -1.56 5.49 4.74
CA ASP A 99 -1.21 6.88 4.48
C ASP A 99 -0.99 7.67 5.78
N MET A 100 -1.97 7.70 6.69
CA MET A 100 -1.91 8.58 7.87
C MET A 100 -0.80 8.18 8.84
N GLU A 101 -0.54 6.88 9.03
CA GLU A 101 0.54 6.41 9.91
C GLU A 101 1.93 6.64 9.28
N SER A 102 2.00 6.65 7.94
CA SER A 102 3.24 6.97 7.20
C SER A 102 3.57 8.45 7.26
N ASN A 103 2.59 9.30 6.94
CA ASN A 103 2.81 10.69 6.55
C ASN A 103 2.30 11.71 7.57
N GLY A 104 1.49 11.30 8.56
CA GLY A 104 1.03 12.15 9.66
C GLY A 104 2.13 12.45 10.68
N LYS A 105 3.16 13.17 10.25
CA LYS A 105 4.38 13.47 11.02
C LYS A 105 4.58 14.98 11.16
N SER A 106 5.30 15.38 12.20
CA SER A 106 5.60 16.78 12.52
C SER A 106 7.08 17.13 12.48
N VAL A 107 7.96 16.15 12.24
CA VAL A 107 9.43 16.31 12.23
C VAL A 107 9.94 15.91 10.85
N GLN A 108 10.88 16.70 10.32
CA GLN A 108 11.50 16.46 9.02
C GLN A 108 12.62 15.42 9.14
N ARG A 109 13.26 15.08 8.02
CA ARG A 109 14.31 14.05 8.00
C ARG A 109 15.60 14.48 8.70
N ASP A 110 15.81 15.77 8.88
CA ASP A 110 16.98 16.39 9.52
C ASP A 110 16.87 16.54 11.05
N GLY A 111 15.75 16.10 11.65
CA GLY A 111 15.49 16.14 13.09
C GLY A 111 14.68 17.36 13.51
#